data_AF-A0A7C7WEQ2-F1
#
_entry.id   AF-A0A7C7WEQ2-F1
#
_cell.length_a   1.000
_cell.length_b   1.000
_cell.length_c   1.000
_cell.angle_alpha   90.00
_cell.angle_beta   90.00
_cell.angle_gamma   90.00
#
_symmetry.space_group_name_H-M   'P 1'
#
loop_
_entity.id
_entity.type
_entity.pdbx_description
1 polymer ?
#
loop_
_entity_poly.entity_id
_entity_poly.type
_entity_poly.pdbx_seq_one_letter_code
_entity_poly.pdbx_strand_id
1 'polypeptide(L)'
;MRPVLRKGLVVTKWQADPQIGLRVGVALIAAVLLVDGGLIAWAATNPVTLWTFLVGLAVLASLAVIGLLVYWLSGLVRSGYTLDRNALTITWGANEQVIPTPQIERVVLGEELEGRVRFRGVRWPGYWVGYGQVEGLGPTLFYATAPPRRQVFIATPGLAYGISPEDREEFLRTLHTRLQMGPTQAVEPTSHGPAFLRWGFWRDRLGLGLLLGAWVVVVALFGFLCARFPTLPRLLPLHFDATGDPDRLGPQGEIFFLPLIGLVVLLINGGLGGLLYRRERLAAYLFWGGAAGVQVLLWAAVLGILTVP
;
A
#
# COMPACT_ATOMS: atom_id res chain seq x y z
N MET A 1 -23.14 -6.19 -13.48
CA MET A 1 -21.93 -6.97 -13.82
C MET A 1 -22.36 -8.18 -14.62
N ARG A 2 -22.23 -8.13 -15.95
CA ARG A 2 -22.58 -9.25 -16.83
C ARG A 2 -21.37 -10.18 -16.95
N PRO A 3 -21.53 -11.50 -16.85
CA PRO A 3 -20.46 -12.42 -17.19
C PRO A 3 -20.23 -12.34 -18.71
N VAL A 4 -19.02 -11.95 -19.12
CA VAL A 4 -18.62 -12.10 -20.52
C VAL A 4 -18.37 -13.59 -20.75
N LEU A 5 -19.43 -14.28 -21.16
CA LEU A 5 -19.35 -15.58 -21.80
C LEU A 5 -18.56 -15.42 -23.11
N ARG A 6 -17.23 -15.57 -23.06
CA ARG A 6 -16.48 -15.91 -24.29
C ARG A 6 -16.80 -17.36 -24.63
N LYS A 7 -17.85 -17.54 -25.43
CA LYS A 7 -18.23 -18.81 -26.05
C LYS A 7 -17.02 -19.39 -26.82
N GLY A 8 -16.62 -20.61 -26.49
CA GLY A 8 -15.93 -21.50 -27.43
C GLY A 8 -14.40 -21.58 -27.38
N LEU A 9 -13.72 -20.97 -26.41
CA LEU A 9 -12.25 -21.10 -26.28
C LEU A 9 -11.90 -22.00 -25.11
N VAL A 10 -11.23 -23.12 -25.38
CA VAL A 10 -10.62 -23.98 -24.35
C VAL A 10 -9.49 -23.16 -23.72
N VAL A 11 -9.77 -22.54 -22.58
CA VAL A 11 -8.79 -21.78 -21.78
C VAL A 11 -8.12 -22.75 -20.81
N THR A 12 -6.81 -22.92 -20.93
CA THR A 12 -6.03 -23.68 -19.95
C THR A 12 -5.52 -22.71 -18.89
N LYS A 13 -5.74 -23.05 -17.61
CA LYS A 13 -5.34 -22.24 -16.47
C LYS A 13 -4.25 -22.96 -15.69
N TRP A 14 -3.16 -22.25 -15.40
CA TRP A 14 -2.12 -22.69 -14.46
C TRP A 14 -2.12 -21.76 -13.27
N GLN A 15 -1.90 -22.33 -12.10
CA GLN A 15 -1.69 -21.56 -10.88
C GLN A 15 -0.19 -21.33 -10.68
N ALA A 16 0.15 -20.29 -9.94
CA ALA A 16 1.50 -20.17 -9.39
C ALA A 16 1.50 -20.84 -8.01
N ASP A 17 2.54 -21.60 -7.65
CA ASP A 17 2.64 -22.22 -6.33
C ASP A 17 2.83 -21.15 -5.24
N PRO A 18 1.81 -20.87 -4.39
CA PRO A 18 1.88 -19.80 -3.41
C PRO A 18 2.42 -20.27 -2.06
N GLN A 19 2.66 -21.57 -1.85
CA GLN A 19 2.78 -22.16 -0.51
C GLN A 19 3.95 -21.58 0.29
N ILE A 20 5.14 -21.53 -0.31
CA ILE A 20 6.35 -21.01 0.35
C ILE A 20 6.17 -19.51 0.64
N GLY A 21 5.67 -18.75 -0.34
CA GLY A 21 5.47 -17.31 -0.24
C GLY A 21 4.44 -16.95 0.84
N LEU A 22 3.39 -17.75 0.96
CA LEU A 22 2.35 -17.59 1.97
C LEU A 22 2.89 -17.90 3.38
N ARG A 23 3.62 -19.01 3.56
CA ARG A 23 4.20 -19.37 4.87
C ARG A 23 5.16 -18.30 5.37
N VAL A 24 6.06 -17.82 4.51
CA VAL A 24 6.99 -16.74 4.88
C VAL A 24 6.25 -15.45 5.17
N GLY A 25 5.27 -15.07 4.35
CA GLY A 25 4.49 -13.85 4.57
C GLY A 25 3.67 -13.88 5.86
N VAL A 26 3.02 -15.00 6.17
CA VAL A 26 2.27 -15.20 7.42
C VAL A 26 3.22 -15.19 8.62
N ALA A 27 4.39 -15.82 8.53
CA ALA A 27 5.40 -15.77 9.58
C ALA A 27 5.91 -14.34 9.82
N LEU A 28 6.12 -13.54 8.77
CA LEU A 28 6.49 -12.14 8.89
C LEU A 28 5.40 -11.32 9.60
N ILE A 29 4.12 -11.50 9.22
CA ILE A 29 3.00 -10.83 9.89
C ILE A 29 2.94 -11.23 11.37
N ALA A 30 3.05 -12.51 11.68
CA ALA A 30 3.04 -13.00 13.06
C ALA A 30 4.20 -12.43 13.88
N ALA A 31 5.41 -12.33 13.30
CA ALA A 31 6.57 -11.73 13.96
C ALA A 31 6.35 -10.24 14.25
N VAL A 32 5.81 -9.48 13.29
CA VAL A 32 5.50 -8.06 13.49
C VAL A 32 4.44 -7.89 14.59
N LEU A 33 3.35 -8.67 14.56
CA LEU A 33 2.32 -8.63 15.59
C LEU A 33 2.85 -8.98 17.00
N LEU A 34 3.80 -9.91 17.10
CA LEU A 34 4.43 -10.27 18.37
C LEU A 34 5.26 -9.10 18.91
N VAL A 35 6.06 -8.45 18.04
CA VAL A 35 6.82 -7.25 18.40
C VAL A 35 5.90 -6.12 18.83
N ASP A 36 4.82 -5.87 18.07
CA ASP A 36 3.82 -4.86 18.40
C ASP A 36 3.16 -5.14 19.75
N GLY A 37 2.80 -6.40 20.03
CA GLY A 37 2.25 -6.82 21.31
C GLY A 37 3.19 -6.53 22.47
N GLY A 38 4.49 -6.81 22.31
CA GLY A 38 5.52 -6.49 23.30
C GLY A 38 5.70 -4.98 23.51
N LEU A 39 5.72 -4.21 22.42
CA LEU A 39 5.81 -2.75 22.45
C LEU A 39 4.59 -2.10 23.14
N ILE A 40 3.39 -2.61 22.87
CA ILE A 40 2.15 -2.17 23.52
C ILE A 40 2.17 -2.50 25.01
N ALA A 41 2.56 -3.72 25.39
CA ALA A 41 2.66 -4.13 26.79
C ALA A 41 3.69 -3.28 27.57
N TRP A 42 4.83 -3.00 26.94
CA TRP A 42 5.82 -2.07 27.48
C TRP A 42 5.23 -0.66 27.62
N ALA A 43 4.61 -0.11 26.58
CA ALA A 43 4.04 1.24 26.63
C ALA A 43 2.91 1.37 27.67
N ALA A 44 2.12 0.31 27.90
CA ALA A 44 1.03 0.29 28.86
C ALA A 44 1.50 0.30 30.33
N THR A 45 2.74 -0.10 30.60
CA THR A 45 3.33 -0.15 31.95
C THR A 45 4.26 1.04 32.24
N ASN A 46 4.53 1.88 31.25
CA ASN A 46 5.40 3.04 31.36
C ASN A 46 4.59 4.35 31.39
N PRO A 47 5.09 5.40 32.06
CA PRO A 47 4.44 6.71 32.02
C PRO A 47 4.43 7.28 30.60
N VAL A 48 3.41 8.10 30.32
CA VAL A 48 3.30 8.81 29.03
C VAL A 48 4.49 9.77 28.88
N THR A 49 5.30 9.49 27.87
CA THR A 49 6.51 10.24 27.52
C THR A 49 6.61 10.36 26.00
N LEU A 50 7.61 11.11 25.52
CA LEU A 50 7.94 11.13 24.09
C LEU A 50 8.25 9.73 23.53
N TRP A 51 8.89 8.85 24.32
CA TRP A 51 9.23 7.49 23.88
C TRP A 51 8.00 6.61 23.70
N THR A 52 7.04 6.66 24.63
CA THR A 52 5.77 5.90 24.49
C THR A 52 4.96 6.40 23.28
N PHE A 53 5.04 7.71 22.97
CA PHE A 53 4.46 8.27 21.76
C PHE A 53 5.13 7.73 20.49
N LEU A 54 6.47 7.72 20.42
CA LEU A 54 7.21 7.17 19.28
C LEU A 54 6.94 5.68 19.09
N VAL A 55 6.82 4.93 20.17
CA VAL A 55 6.43 3.51 20.15
C VAL A 55 5.00 3.36 19.61
N GLY A 56 4.05 4.18 20.05
CA GLY A 56 2.70 4.21 19.50
C GLY A 56 2.69 4.51 17.99
N LEU A 57 3.50 5.46 17.54
CA LEU A 57 3.64 5.77 16.11
C LEU A 57 4.27 4.61 15.33
N ALA A 58 5.26 3.92 15.90
CA ALA A 58 5.88 2.75 15.30
C ALA A 58 4.86 1.60 15.14
N VAL A 59 4.02 1.36 16.17
CA VAL A 59 2.92 0.38 16.10
C VAL A 59 1.88 0.77 15.05
N LEU A 60 1.51 2.05 14.95
CA LEU A 60 0.59 2.49 13.89
C LEU A 60 1.20 2.28 12.49
N ALA A 61 2.50 2.56 12.33
CA ALA A 61 3.21 2.33 11.08
C ALA A 61 3.33 0.83 10.73
N SER A 62 3.59 -0.02 11.71
CA SER A 62 3.68 -1.48 11.52
C SER A 62 2.34 -2.08 11.12
N LEU A 63 1.21 -1.59 11.66
CA LEU A 63 -0.14 -1.98 11.20
C LEU A 63 -0.37 -1.65 9.72
N ALA A 64 0.11 -0.49 9.24
CA ALA A 64 0.03 -0.15 7.82
C ALA A 64 0.89 -1.10 6.96
N VAL A 65 2.09 -1.48 7.44
CA VAL A 65 2.94 -2.49 6.79
C VAL A 65 2.26 -3.86 6.77
N ILE A 66 1.61 -4.28 7.85
CA ILE A 66 0.82 -5.53 7.88
C ILE A 66 -0.30 -5.47 6.85
N GLY A 67 -1.04 -4.35 6.75
CA GLY A 67 -2.07 -4.17 5.72
C GLY A 67 -1.51 -4.34 4.29
N LEU A 68 -0.32 -3.81 4.03
CA LEU A 68 0.38 -3.97 2.75
C LEU A 68 0.81 -5.44 2.50
N LEU A 69 1.33 -6.12 3.52
CA LEU A 69 1.68 -7.54 3.44
C LEU A 69 0.44 -8.39 3.16
N VAL A 70 -0.66 -8.16 3.87
CA VAL A 70 -1.96 -8.84 3.65
C VAL A 70 -2.44 -8.60 2.22
N TYR A 71 -2.33 -7.36 1.71
CA TYR A 71 -2.66 -7.06 0.33
C TYR A 71 -1.80 -7.88 -0.65
N TRP A 72 -0.48 -7.93 -0.47
CA TRP A 72 0.41 -8.72 -1.32
C TRP A 72 0.14 -10.22 -1.25
N LEU A 73 -0.12 -10.77 -0.07
CA LEU A 73 -0.46 -12.19 0.11
C LEU A 73 -1.81 -12.53 -0.50
N SER A 74 -2.81 -11.64 -0.38
CA SER A 74 -4.09 -11.82 -1.05
C SER A 74 -3.94 -11.83 -2.58
N GLY A 75 -3.01 -11.03 -3.11
CA GLY A 75 -2.64 -11.03 -4.53
C GLY A 75 -1.93 -12.32 -4.96
N LEU A 76 -1.07 -12.86 -4.10
CA LEU A 76 -0.38 -14.14 -4.31
C LEU A 76 -1.38 -15.31 -4.35
N VAL A 77 -2.36 -15.35 -3.44
CA VAL A 77 -3.40 -16.40 -3.45
C VAL A 77 -4.28 -16.32 -4.69
N ARG A 78 -4.45 -15.12 -5.27
CA ARG A 78 -5.20 -14.89 -6.51
C ARG A 78 -4.28 -14.78 -7.74
N SER A 79 -3.10 -15.40 -7.68
CA SER A 79 -2.17 -15.40 -8.81
C SER A 79 -2.40 -16.59 -9.73
N GLY A 80 -2.19 -16.38 -11.02
CA GLY A 80 -2.38 -17.42 -12.02
C GLY A 80 -2.06 -16.94 -13.42
N TYR A 81 -1.93 -17.92 -14.31
CA TYR A 81 -1.60 -17.73 -15.71
C TYR A 81 -2.67 -18.44 -16.53
N THR A 82 -3.28 -17.72 -17.47
CA THR A 82 -4.28 -18.31 -18.36
C THR A 82 -3.81 -18.16 -19.79
N LEU A 83 -3.71 -19.28 -20.51
CA LEU A 83 -3.31 -19.28 -21.91
C LEU A 83 -4.53 -19.58 -22.76
N ASP A 84 -4.81 -18.66 -23.67
CA ASP A 84 -5.76 -18.81 -24.75
C ASP A 84 -5.00 -18.88 -26.09
N ARG A 85 -5.68 -19.22 -27.18
CA ARG A 85 -5.11 -19.20 -28.55
C ARG A 85 -4.65 -17.78 -28.95
N ASN A 86 -5.27 -16.75 -28.39
CA ASN A 86 -5.06 -15.35 -28.78
C ASN A 86 -4.13 -14.58 -27.83
N ALA A 87 -4.08 -14.96 -26.56
CA ALA A 87 -3.30 -14.24 -25.56
C ALA A 87 -2.91 -15.13 -24.37
N LEU A 88 -1.77 -14.81 -23.78
CA LEU A 88 -1.41 -15.19 -22.43
C LEU A 88 -1.81 -14.07 -21.48
N THR A 89 -2.69 -14.37 -20.54
CA THR A 89 -3.07 -13.42 -19.48
C THR A 89 -2.41 -13.83 -18.17
N ILE A 90 -1.64 -12.92 -17.60
CA ILE A 90 -1.03 -13.02 -16.28
C ILE A 90 -1.91 -12.25 -15.30
N THR A 91 -2.45 -12.96 -14.31
CA THR A 91 -3.25 -12.37 -13.24
C THR A 91 -2.47 -12.40 -11.93
N TRP A 92 -2.33 -11.25 -11.27
CA TRP A 92 -1.64 -11.12 -10.00
C TRP A 92 -2.38 -10.14 -9.08
N GLY A 93 -3.36 -10.65 -8.35
CA GLY A 93 -4.20 -9.83 -7.47
C GLY A 93 -5.03 -8.82 -8.24
N ALA A 94 -4.75 -7.53 -8.05
CA ALA A 94 -5.42 -6.43 -8.76
C ALA A 94 -4.74 -6.07 -10.09
N ASN A 95 -3.61 -6.71 -10.43
CA ASN A 95 -2.90 -6.51 -11.68
C ASN A 95 -3.27 -7.61 -12.68
N GLU A 96 -3.56 -7.21 -13.91
CA GLU A 96 -3.82 -8.13 -15.02
C GLU A 96 -3.05 -7.65 -16.24
N GLN A 97 -2.26 -8.55 -16.82
CA GLN A 97 -1.47 -8.28 -18.01
C GLN A 97 -1.88 -9.25 -19.11
N VAL A 98 -2.38 -8.71 -20.21
CA VAL A 98 -2.75 -9.48 -21.40
C VAL A 98 -1.65 -9.33 -22.44
N ILE A 99 -1.02 -10.45 -22.80
CA ILE A 99 0.07 -10.53 -23.78
C ILE A 99 -0.47 -11.28 -25.00
N PRO A 100 -0.68 -10.62 -26.15
CA PRO A 100 -1.13 -11.29 -27.35
C PRO A 100 -0.12 -12.34 -27.83
N THR A 101 -0.59 -13.53 -28.22
CA THR A 101 0.28 -14.60 -28.73
C THR A 101 1.15 -14.20 -29.91
N PRO A 102 0.72 -13.33 -30.86
CA PRO A 102 1.58 -12.90 -31.97
C PRO A 102 2.75 -12.01 -31.56
N GLN A 103 2.70 -11.44 -30.35
CA GLN A 103 3.77 -10.60 -29.82
C GLN A 103 4.81 -11.40 -29.03
N ILE A 104 4.62 -12.70 -28.88
CA ILE A 104 5.60 -13.56 -28.24
C ILE A 104 6.69 -13.88 -29.27
N GLU A 105 7.82 -13.20 -29.17
CA GLU A 105 8.95 -13.38 -30.10
C GLU A 105 9.81 -14.58 -29.71
N ARG A 106 10.05 -14.75 -28.41
CA ARG A 106 10.88 -15.82 -27.88
C ARG A 106 10.43 -16.22 -26.47
N VAL A 107 10.66 -17.49 -26.16
CA VAL A 107 10.52 -18.04 -24.81
C VAL A 107 11.90 -18.51 -24.38
N VAL A 108 12.39 -18.01 -23.25
CA VAL A 108 13.73 -18.32 -22.71
C VAL A 108 13.56 -18.93 -21.33
N LEU A 109 14.25 -20.03 -21.06
CA LEU A 109 14.23 -20.64 -19.74
C LEU A 109 15.21 -19.90 -18.82
N GLY A 110 14.82 -19.68 -17.57
CA GLY A 110 15.66 -19.02 -16.58
C GLY A 110 17.01 -19.71 -16.34
N GLU A 111 17.09 -21.00 -16.63
CA GLU A 111 18.30 -21.83 -16.52
C GLU A 111 19.32 -21.48 -17.62
N GLU A 112 18.84 -21.00 -18.77
CA GLU A 112 19.64 -20.61 -19.94
C GLU A 112 20.09 -19.14 -19.87
N LEU A 113 19.73 -18.41 -18.80
CA LEU A 113 20.17 -17.04 -18.61
C LEU A 113 21.65 -16.99 -18.21
N GLU A 114 22.50 -16.58 -19.15
CA GLU A 114 23.93 -16.37 -18.92
C GLU A 114 24.23 -15.02 -18.22
N GLY A 115 23.32 -14.05 -18.36
CA GLY A 115 23.51 -12.68 -17.91
C GLY A 115 23.00 -12.37 -16.49
N ARG A 116 23.28 -11.15 -16.01
CA ARG A 116 22.84 -10.69 -14.69
C ARG A 116 21.37 -10.26 -14.71
N VAL A 117 20.63 -10.65 -13.67
CA VAL A 117 19.25 -10.20 -13.43
C VAL A 117 19.25 -9.05 -12.43
N ARG A 118 18.94 -7.84 -12.89
CA ARG A 118 18.74 -6.67 -12.03
C ARG A 118 17.27 -6.57 -11.65
N PHE A 119 16.92 -6.99 -10.44
CA PHE A 119 15.55 -6.96 -9.94
C PHE A 119 15.29 -5.75 -9.03
N ARG A 120 14.15 -5.08 -9.22
CA ARG A 120 13.61 -4.03 -8.34
C ARG A 120 12.14 -4.32 -8.04
N GLY A 121 11.84 -4.53 -6.77
CA GLY A 121 10.49 -4.85 -6.34
C GLY A 121 10.50 -5.57 -5.01
N VAL A 122 9.39 -6.24 -4.73
CA VAL A 122 9.21 -6.99 -3.50
C VAL A 122 9.69 -8.41 -3.75
N ARG A 123 10.67 -8.85 -2.95
CA ARG A 123 11.21 -10.20 -3.00
C ARG A 123 11.24 -10.84 -1.61
N TRP A 124 10.71 -12.05 -1.54
CA TRP A 124 10.98 -13.00 -0.46
C TRP A 124 10.83 -14.42 -1.00
N PRO A 125 11.27 -15.47 -0.29
CA PRO A 125 11.13 -16.84 -0.77
C PRO A 125 9.67 -17.16 -1.10
N GLY A 126 9.37 -17.49 -2.37
CA GLY A 126 8.01 -17.72 -2.84
C GLY A 126 7.25 -16.48 -3.36
N TYR A 127 7.90 -15.32 -3.45
CA TYR A 127 7.30 -14.08 -3.97
C TYR A 127 8.34 -13.24 -4.73
N TRP A 128 8.17 -13.15 -6.05
CA TRP A 128 9.02 -12.39 -6.96
C TRP A 128 8.16 -11.51 -7.85
N VAL A 129 7.81 -10.32 -7.35
CA VAL A 129 6.94 -9.37 -8.06
C VAL A 129 7.59 -8.01 -8.15
N GLY A 130 7.73 -7.52 -9.38
CA GLY A 130 8.36 -6.23 -9.60
C GLY A 130 8.79 -6.02 -11.04
N TYR A 131 9.69 -5.07 -11.20
CA TYR A 131 10.28 -4.70 -12.48
C TYR A 131 11.80 -4.88 -12.42
N GLY A 132 12.42 -5.07 -13.56
CA GLY A 132 13.86 -5.25 -13.60
C GLY A 132 14.39 -5.23 -15.01
N GLN A 133 15.65 -5.61 -15.13
CA GLN A 133 16.32 -5.75 -16.40
C GLN A 133 17.07 -7.07 -16.41
N VAL A 134 16.81 -7.88 -17.42
CA VAL A 134 17.51 -9.13 -17.68
C VAL A 134 18.40 -8.92 -18.89
N GLU A 135 19.70 -9.14 -18.70
CA GLU A 135 20.67 -9.06 -19.78
C GLU A 135 20.32 -10.06 -20.90
N GLY A 136 20.26 -9.58 -22.15
CA GLY A 136 19.78 -10.34 -23.31
C GLY A 136 18.28 -10.25 -23.62
N LEU A 137 17.45 -9.89 -22.63
CA LEU A 137 15.98 -9.75 -22.78
C LEU A 137 15.48 -8.30 -22.58
N GLY A 138 16.27 -7.42 -21.96
CA GLY A 138 15.92 -6.03 -21.75
C GLY A 138 15.04 -5.81 -20.50
N PRO A 139 14.15 -4.79 -20.50
CA PRO A 139 13.27 -4.53 -19.36
C PRO A 139 12.31 -5.71 -19.15
N THR A 140 12.15 -6.13 -17.89
CA THR A 140 11.41 -7.35 -17.54
C THR A 140 10.47 -7.10 -16.37
N LEU A 141 9.22 -7.52 -16.49
CA LEU A 141 8.28 -7.60 -15.37
C LEU A 141 8.27 -9.02 -14.80
N PHE A 142 8.30 -9.12 -13.48
CA PHE A 142 8.31 -10.39 -12.77
C PHE A 142 6.97 -10.59 -12.08
N TYR A 143 6.33 -11.72 -12.36
CA TYR A 143 5.10 -12.20 -11.72
C TYR A 143 5.26 -13.68 -11.44
N ALA A 144 6.13 -14.00 -10.49
CA ALA A 144 6.55 -15.37 -10.21
C ALA A 144 6.63 -15.66 -8.72
N THR A 145 6.54 -16.94 -8.37
CA THR A 145 6.79 -17.47 -7.03
C THR A 145 8.15 -18.15 -6.92
N ALA A 146 8.75 -18.54 -8.05
CA ALA A 146 10.08 -19.14 -8.13
C ALA A 146 11.21 -18.09 -8.36
N PRO A 147 12.47 -18.38 -7.98
CA PRO A 147 13.61 -17.50 -8.29
C PRO A 147 13.88 -17.43 -9.80
N PRO A 148 14.58 -16.39 -10.31
CA PRO A 148 14.77 -16.14 -11.75
C PRO A 148 15.27 -17.34 -12.56
N ARG A 149 16.18 -18.15 -12.00
CA ARG A 149 16.69 -19.36 -12.68
C ARG A 149 15.65 -20.45 -12.92
N ARG A 150 14.54 -20.46 -12.18
CA ARG A 150 13.45 -21.43 -12.35
C ARG A 150 12.23 -20.84 -13.06
N GLN A 151 12.33 -19.59 -13.53
CA GLN A 151 11.24 -18.92 -14.24
C GLN A 151 11.28 -19.23 -15.73
N VAL A 152 10.16 -19.02 -16.39
CA VAL A 152 10.04 -18.96 -17.84
C VAL A 152 9.90 -17.49 -18.23
N PHE A 153 10.76 -17.03 -19.14
CA PHE A 153 10.75 -15.67 -19.65
C PHE A 153 10.09 -15.61 -21.01
N ILE A 154 9.10 -14.75 -21.15
CA ILE A 154 8.35 -14.53 -22.38
C ILE A 154 8.73 -13.15 -22.88
N ALA A 155 9.50 -13.08 -23.97
CA ALA A 155 9.92 -11.81 -24.53
C ALA A 155 8.93 -11.33 -25.60
N THR A 156 8.58 -10.05 -25.51
CA THR A 156 7.81 -9.31 -26.51
C THR A 156 8.65 -8.15 -27.04
N PRO A 157 8.22 -7.44 -28.10
CA PRO A 157 9.04 -6.41 -28.75
C PRO A 157 9.57 -5.31 -27.82
N GLY A 158 8.88 -5.04 -26.71
CA GLY A 158 9.25 -3.96 -25.78
C GLY A 158 9.56 -4.41 -24.35
N LEU A 159 9.13 -5.59 -23.92
CA LEU A 159 9.25 -6.03 -22.54
C LEU A 159 9.26 -7.57 -22.42
N ALA A 160 10.01 -8.10 -21.47
CA ALA A 160 9.95 -9.50 -21.10
C ALA A 160 9.10 -9.72 -19.84
N TYR A 161 8.51 -10.91 -19.72
CA TYR A 161 7.71 -11.31 -18.56
C TYR A 161 8.27 -12.59 -17.96
N GLY A 162 8.70 -12.53 -16.70
CA GLY A 162 9.13 -13.69 -15.93
C GLY A 162 7.95 -14.30 -15.17
N ILE A 163 7.60 -15.54 -15.48
CA ILE A 163 6.51 -16.29 -14.85
C ILE A 163 7.00 -17.64 -14.30
N SER A 164 6.28 -18.23 -13.36
CA SER A 164 6.58 -19.56 -12.82
C SER A 164 5.30 -20.39 -12.65
N PRO A 165 4.78 -20.98 -13.75
CA PRO A 165 3.65 -21.91 -13.67
C PRO A 165 4.01 -23.14 -12.83
N GLU A 166 3.02 -23.72 -12.15
CA GLU A 166 3.18 -24.93 -11.33
C GLU A 166 3.73 -26.12 -12.14
N ASP A 167 3.16 -26.39 -13.32
CA ASP A 167 3.72 -27.35 -14.30
C ASP A 167 4.37 -26.60 -15.47
N ARG A 168 5.70 -26.47 -15.39
CA ARG A 168 6.50 -25.80 -16.42
C ARG A 168 6.45 -26.53 -17.76
N GLU A 169 6.51 -27.85 -17.77
CA GLU A 169 6.62 -28.62 -19.00
C GLU A 169 5.30 -28.63 -19.77
N GLU A 170 4.18 -28.85 -19.06
CA GLU A 170 2.85 -28.79 -19.65
C GLU A 170 2.54 -27.40 -20.20
N PHE A 171 2.92 -26.35 -19.47
CA PHE A 171 2.77 -24.97 -19.94
C PHE A 171 3.51 -24.74 -21.26
N LEU A 172 4.79 -25.12 -21.35
CA LEU A 172 5.60 -24.95 -22.56
C LEU A 172 5.05 -25.76 -23.75
N ARG A 173 4.63 -27.01 -23.53
CA ARG A 173 4.00 -27.85 -24.57
C ARG A 173 2.72 -27.21 -25.09
N THR A 174 1.87 -26.73 -24.20
CA THR A 174 0.62 -26.06 -24.58
C THR A 174 0.90 -24.74 -25.30
N LEU A 175 1.89 -23.96 -24.85
CA LEU A 175 2.30 -22.72 -25.50
C LEU A 175 2.77 -22.96 -26.94
N HIS A 176 3.68 -23.92 -27.16
CA HIS A 176 4.13 -24.27 -28.51
C HIS A 176 2.98 -24.71 -29.40
N THR A 177 2.09 -25.57 -28.88
CA THR A 177 0.93 -26.07 -29.63
C THR A 177 0.00 -24.92 -30.04
N ARG A 178 -0.20 -23.92 -29.17
CA ARG A 178 -1.06 -22.74 -29.45
C ARG A 178 -0.42 -21.76 -30.41
N LEU A 179 0.89 -21.54 -30.32
CA LEU A 179 1.63 -20.69 -31.26
C LEU A 179 1.58 -21.27 -32.69
N GLN A 180 1.70 -22.60 -32.83
CA GLN A 180 1.59 -23.28 -34.14
C GLN A 180 0.19 -23.19 -34.75
N MET A 181 -0.87 -23.15 -33.94
CA MET A 181 -2.24 -22.98 -34.44
C MET A 181 -2.51 -21.57 -35.00
N GLY A 182 -1.70 -20.57 -34.66
CA GLY A 182 -1.92 -19.16 -35.04
C GLY A 182 -3.11 -18.50 -34.33
N PRO A 183 -3.14 -17.16 -34.22
CA PRO A 183 -4.20 -16.41 -33.55
C PRO A 183 -5.52 -16.47 -34.34
N THR A 184 -6.64 -16.56 -33.62
CA THR A 184 -7.98 -16.43 -34.23
C THR A 184 -8.50 -15.01 -34.24
N GLN A 185 -8.01 -14.16 -33.33
CA GLN A 185 -8.41 -12.77 -33.19
C GLN A 185 -7.21 -11.93 -32.77
N ALA A 186 -7.12 -10.71 -33.32
CA ALA A 186 -6.18 -9.71 -32.83
C ALA A 186 -6.65 -9.20 -31.46
N VAL A 187 -5.84 -9.42 -30.42
CA VAL A 187 -6.07 -8.89 -29.08
C VAL A 187 -5.08 -7.76 -28.84
N GLU A 188 -5.55 -6.64 -28.30
CA GLU A 188 -4.67 -5.53 -27.94
C GLU A 188 -3.96 -5.81 -26.61
N PRO A 189 -2.65 -5.51 -26.50
CA PRO A 189 -1.93 -5.60 -25.23
C PRO A 189 -2.55 -4.65 -24.21
N THR A 190 -3.05 -5.21 -23.11
CA THR A 190 -3.68 -4.41 -22.07
C THR A 190 -3.01 -4.70 -20.73
N SER A 191 -2.68 -3.63 -20.01
CA SER A 191 -2.18 -3.68 -18.64
C SER A 191 -3.18 -2.99 -17.72
N HIS A 192 -3.80 -3.75 -16.84
CA HIS A 192 -4.67 -3.23 -15.79
C HIS A 192 -3.90 -3.24 -14.47
N GLY A 193 -3.74 -2.06 -13.86
CA GLY A 193 -3.26 -1.90 -12.49
C GLY A 193 -4.39 -1.63 -11.49
N PRO A 194 -4.08 -1.42 -10.20
CA PRO A 194 -5.10 -1.21 -9.18
C PRO A 194 -5.88 0.08 -9.47
N ALA A 195 -7.21 -0.03 -9.56
CA ALA A 195 -8.08 1.08 -9.96
C ALA A 195 -7.94 2.32 -9.06
N PHE A 196 -7.65 2.11 -7.77
CA PHE A 196 -7.50 3.19 -6.79
C PHE A 196 -6.23 4.03 -7.01
N LEU A 197 -5.12 3.46 -7.51
CA LEU A 197 -3.89 4.20 -7.84
C LEU A 197 -4.09 5.18 -9.00
N ARG A 198 -5.09 4.92 -9.85
CA ARG A 198 -5.38 5.76 -11.03
C ARG A 198 -6.29 6.95 -10.72
N TRP A 199 -6.77 7.09 -9.48
CA TRP A 199 -7.62 8.21 -9.10
C TRP A 199 -6.87 9.55 -9.21
N GLY A 200 -7.52 10.54 -9.82
CA GLY A 200 -6.93 11.87 -10.05
C GLY A 200 -6.47 12.58 -8.76
N PHE A 201 -7.06 12.22 -7.62
CA PHE A 201 -6.67 12.70 -6.29
C PHE A 201 -5.16 12.52 -6.01
N TRP A 202 -4.56 11.40 -6.41
CA TRP A 202 -3.13 11.14 -6.18
C TRP A 202 -2.19 12.08 -6.94
N ARG A 203 -2.70 12.78 -7.97
CA ARG A 203 -1.93 13.75 -8.77
C ARG A 203 -2.06 15.18 -8.24
N ASP A 204 -2.96 15.42 -7.30
CA ASP A 204 -3.21 16.75 -6.72
C ASP A 204 -2.25 17.04 -5.57
N ARG A 205 -1.11 17.64 -5.91
CA ARG A 205 -0.07 17.96 -4.92
C ARG A 205 -0.54 18.96 -3.87
N LEU A 206 -1.45 19.88 -4.20
CA LEU A 206 -1.95 20.87 -3.25
C LEU A 206 -2.89 20.23 -2.25
N GLY A 207 -3.83 19.42 -2.72
CA GLY A 207 -4.76 18.70 -1.86
C GLY A 207 -4.04 17.73 -0.92
N LEU A 208 -3.11 16.94 -1.47
CA LEU A 208 -2.27 16.05 -0.68
C LEU A 208 -1.37 16.82 0.29
N GLY A 209 -0.79 17.94 -0.14
CA GLY A 209 0.05 18.79 0.71
C GLY A 209 -0.70 19.37 1.90
N LEU A 210 -1.94 19.86 1.70
CA LEU A 210 -2.78 20.38 2.77
C LEU A 210 -3.17 19.28 3.78
N LEU A 211 -3.61 18.12 3.29
CA LEU A 211 -3.99 17.00 4.15
C LEU A 211 -2.79 16.44 4.92
N LEU A 212 -1.66 16.23 4.23
CA LEU A 212 -0.44 15.75 4.86
C LEU A 212 0.10 16.77 5.87
N GLY A 213 0.11 18.06 5.51
CA GLY A 213 0.52 19.13 6.41
C GLY A 213 -0.34 19.18 7.66
N ALA A 214 -1.67 19.18 7.52
CA ALA A 214 -2.58 19.17 8.66
C ALA A 214 -2.40 17.91 9.52
N TRP A 215 -2.17 16.74 8.91
CA TRP A 215 -1.88 15.50 9.62
C TRP A 215 -0.58 15.59 10.42
N VAL A 216 0.50 16.11 9.82
CA VAL A 216 1.79 16.33 10.49
C VAL A 216 1.63 17.30 11.66
N VAL A 217 0.86 18.38 11.51
CA VAL A 217 0.62 19.36 12.58
C VAL A 217 -0.12 18.72 13.77
N VAL A 218 -1.12 17.86 13.53
CA VAL A 218 -1.81 17.10 14.59
C VAL A 218 -0.85 16.15 15.30
N VAL A 219 -0.10 15.36 14.54
CA VAL A 219 0.84 14.37 15.09
C VAL A 219 1.95 15.06 15.89
N ALA A 220 2.44 16.21 15.41
CA ALA A 220 3.41 17.02 16.13
C ALA A 220 2.83 17.55 17.44
N LEU A 221 1.54 17.94 17.48
CA LEU A 221 0.89 18.39 18.71
C LEU A 221 0.82 17.26 19.75
N PHE A 222 0.43 16.05 19.34
CA PHE A 222 0.47 14.88 20.21
C PHE A 222 1.88 14.61 20.74
N GLY A 223 2.89 14.62 19.87
CA GLY A 223 4.28 14.39 20.27
C GLY A 223 4.80 15.44 21.23
N PHE A 224 4.50 16.71 20.99
CA PHE A 224 4.84 17.82 21.87
C PHE A 224 4.21 17.67 23.26
N LEU A 225 2.91 17.35 23.32
CA LEU A 225 2.21 17.13 24.59
C LEU A 225 2.77 15.91 25.34
N CYS A 226 3.04 14.80 24.66
CA CYS A 226 3.68 13.62 25.27
C CYS A 226 5.09 13.92 25.80
N ALA A 227 5.85 14.81 25.14
CA ALA A 227 7.16 15.25 25.62
C ALA A 227 7.06 16.13 26.88
N ARG A 228 6.03 16.98 26.96
CA ARG A 228 5.79 17.86 28.12
C ARG A 228 5.07 17.15 29.27
N PHE A 229 4.33 16.09 29.00
CA PHE A 229 3.49 15.39 29.98
C PHE A 229 4.17 15.05 31.31
N PRO A 230 5.43 14.55 31.34
CA PRO A 230 6.11 14.24 32.61
C PRO A 230 6.38 15.47 33.49
N THR A 231 6.42 16.65 32.89
CA THR A 231 6.71 17.93 33.57
C THR A 231 5.45 18.72 33.92
N LEU A 232 4.27 18.26 33.50
CA LEU A 232 3.03 18.97 33.76
C LEU A 232 2.59 18.81 35.22
N PRO A 233 2.01 19.85 35.84
CA PRO A 233 1.30 19.73 37.11
C PRO A 233 0.13 18.75 36.97
N ARG A 234 -0.16 17.98 38.03
CA ARG A 234 -1.26 16.98 38.02
C ARG A 234 -2.63 17.59 37.70
N LEU A 235 -2.81 18.87 38.02
CA LEU A 235 -4.01 19.67 37.79
C LEU A 235 -3.64 20.85 36.89
N LEU A 236 -4.30 20.99 35.75
CA LEU A 236 -4.10 22.07 34.79
C LEU A 236 -5.35 22.93 34.66
N PRO A 237 -5.20 24.26 34.52
CA PRO A 237 -6.30 25.14 34.16
C PRO A 237 -6.71 24.87 32.71
N LEU A 238 -7.82 24.18 32.53
CA LEU A 238 -8.33 23.77 31.20
C LEU A 238 -9.50 24.64 30.72
N HIS A 239 -10.03 25.48 31.61
CA HIS A 239 -11.07 26.45 31.28
C HIS A 239 -10.73 27.78 31.94
N PHE A 240 -10.89 28.84 31.15
CA PHE A 240 -10.69 30.22 31.57
C PHE A 240 -12.02 30.95 31.48
N ASP A 241 -12.32 31.76 32.48
CA ASP A 241 -13.47 32.65 32.45
C ASP A 241 -13.24 33.84 31.50
N ALA A 242 -14.26 34.70 31.36
CA ALA A 242 -14.18 35.89 30.50
C ALA A 242 -13.14 36.93 30.98
N THR A 243 -12.66 36.81 32.21
CA THR A 243 -11.60 37.63 32.83
C THR A 243 -10.20 37.04 32.64
N GLY A 244 -10.09 35.82 32.10
CA GLY A 244 -8.83 35.13 31.86
C GLY A 244 -8.32 34.32 33.07
N ASP A 245 -9.13 34.18 34.11
CA ASP A 245 -8.80 33.41 35.30
C ASP A 245 -9.22 31.94 35.13
N PRO A 246 -8.44 30.99 35.67
CA PRO A 246 -8.71 29.57 35.54
C PRO A 246 -9.90 29.13 36.41
N ASP A 247 -11.05 28.93 35.79
CA ASP A 247 -12.31 28.53 36.46
C ASP A 247 -12.40 27.00 36.68
N ARG A 248 -11.68 26.20 35.89
CA ARG A 248 -11.65 24.73 36.06
C ARG A 248 -10.25 24.16 35.95
N LEU A 249 -9.80 23.57 37.05
CA LEU A 249 -8.63 22.70 37.12
C LEU A 249 -9.05 21.26 36.79
N GLY A 250 -8.51 20.69 35.72
CA GLY A 250 -8.73 19.29 35.36
C GLY A 250 -7.45 18.47 35.39
N PRO A 251 -7.56 17.12 35.36
CA PRO A 251 -6.39 16.24 35.27
C PRO A 251 -5.54 16.56 34.04
N GLN A 252 -4.21 16.48 34.20
CA GLN A 252 -3.27 16.74 33.10
C GLN A 252 -3.51 15.90 31.82
N GLY A 253 -4.19 14.76 31.92
CA GLY A 253 -4.57 13.92 30.78
C GLY A 253 -5.63 14.54 29.87
N GLU A 254 -6.48 15.44 30.38
CA GLU A 254 -7.53 16.09 29.59
C GLU A 254 -6.95 17.04 28.52
N ILE A 255 -5.67 17.44 28.62
CA ILE A 255 -5.01 18.26 27.59
C ILE A 255 -4.95 17.52 26.22
N PHE A 256 -5.01 16.19 26.22
CA PHE A 256 -5.05 15.39 24.99
C PHE A 256 -6.40 15.45 24.26
N PHE A 257 -7.45 16.04 24.85
CA PHE A 257 -8.69 16.30 24.11
C PHE A 257 -8.50 17.33 23.00
N LEU A 258 -7.61 18.31 23.16
CA LEU A 258 -7.33 19.30 22.12
C LEU A 258 -6.80 18.65 20.82
N PRO A 259 -5.70 17.88 20.84
CA PRO A 259 -5.23 17.21 19.63
C PRO A 259 -6.20 16.13 19.14
N LEU A 260 -7.01 15.52 20.01
CA LEU A 260 -8.06 14.58 19.61
C LEU A 260 -9.17 15.28 18.81
N ILE A 261 -9.63 16.45 19.26
CA ILE A 261 -10.58 17.29 18.51
C ILE A 261 -9.97 17.67 17.16
N GLY A 262 -8.70 18.07 17.15
CA GLY A 262 -7.95 18.34 15.92
C GLY A 262 -7.98 17.17 14.95
N LEU A 263 -7.71 15.96 15.43
CA LEU A 263 -7.78 14.74 14.63
C LEU A 263 -9.19 14.48 14.08
N VAL A 264 -10.24 14.59 14.91
CA VAL A 264 -11.63 14.39 14.48
C VAL A 264 -12.02 15.40 13.39
N VAL A 265 -11.70 16.68 13.60
CA VAL A 265 -11.93 17.73 12.61
C VAL A 265 -11.20 17.40 11.31
N LEU A 266 -9.94 16.99 11.37
CA LEU A 266 -9.17 16.61 10.19
C LEU A 266 -9.80 15.43 9.44
N LEU A 267 -10.25 14.39 10.14
CA LEU A 267 -10.86 13.22 9.52
C LEU A 267 -12.21 13.55 8.86
N ILE A 268 -13.07 14.31 9.55
CA ILE A 268 -14.38 14.70 9.02
C ILE A 268 -14.21 15.61 7.79
N ASN A 269 -13.39 16.66 7.90
CA ASN A 269 -13.15 17.60 6.80
C ASN A 269 -12.40 16.94 5.64
N GLY A 270 -11.46 16.04 5.94
CA GLY A 270 -10.77 15.22 4.95
C GLY A 270 -11.74 14.36 4.14
N GLY A 271 -12.63 13.65 4.83
CA GLY A 271 -13.67 12.82 4.22
C GLY A 271 -14.68 13.63 3.40
N LEU A 272 -15.24 14.70 3.97
CA LEU A 272 -16.18 15.59 3.28
C LEU A 272 -15.53 16.23 2.05
N GLY A 273 -14.32 16.77 2.19
CA GLY A 273 -13.57 17.33 1.07
C GLY A 273 -13.27 16.28 -0.01
N GLY A 274 -12.95 15.03 0.38
CA GLY A 274 -12.76 13.93 -0.55
C GLY A 274 -14.03 13.55 -1.32
N LEU A 275 -15.20 13.52 -0.66
CA LEU A 275 -16.49 13.27 -1.30
C LEU A 275 -16.86 14.37 -2.30
N LEU A 276 -16.61 15.63 -1.94
CA LEU A 276 -16.91 16.79 -2.80
C LEU A 276 -15.86 17.00 -3.90
N TYR A 277 -14.65 16.45 -3.76
CA TYR A 277 -13.53 16.70 -4.68
C TYR A 277 -13.86 16.46 -6.15
N ARG A 278 -14.67 15.43 -6.45
CA ARG A 278 -15.08 15.12 -7.83
C ARG A 278 -16.14 16.07 -8.39
N ARG A 279 -16.92 16.73 -7.52
CA ARG A 279 -18.00 17.65 -7.91
C ARG A 279 -17.51 19.10 -7.92
N GLU A 280 -16.87 19.53 -6.83
CA GLU A 280 -16.41 20.90 -6.61
C GLU A 280 -15.06 20.93 -5.89
N ARG A 281 -13.99 21.15 -6.64
CA ARG A 281 -12.62 21.19 -6.09
C ARG A 281 -12.42 22.32 -5.09
N LEU A 282 -13.05 23.49 -5.34
CA LEU A 282 -12.95 24.64 -4.45
C LEU A 282 -13.51 24.31 -3.05
N ALA A 283 -14.68 23.66 -2.99
CA ALA A 283 -15.27 23.24 -1.73
C ALA A 283 -14.35 22.26 -0.98
N ALA A 284 -13.73 21.29 -1.69
CA ALA A 284 -12.76 20.39 -1.09
C ALA A 284 -11.55 21.12 -0.48
N TYR A 285 -11.01 22.11 -1.18
CA TYR A 285 -9.91 22.93 -0.65
C TYR A 285 -10.33 23.79 0.55
N LEU A 286 -11.56 24.29 0.59
CA LEU A 286 -12.07 25.02 1.76
C LEU A 286 -12.18 24.11 2.99
N PHE A 287 -12.66 22.87 2.83
CA PHE A 287 -12.68 21.89 3.92
C PHE A 287 -11.26 21.54 4.40
N TRP A 288 -10.33 21.25 3.49
CA TRP A 288 -8.96 20.89 3.87
C TRP A 288 -8.16 22.07 4.44
N GLY A 289 -8.33 23.26 3.87
CA GLY A 289 -7.74 24.50 4.38
C GLY A 289 -8.31 24.91 5.74
N GLY A 290 -9.63 24.80 5.92
CA GLY A 290 -10.30 25.01 7.20
C GLY A 290 -9.81 24.05 8.27
N ALA A 291 -9.67 22.76 7.93
CA ALA A 291 -9.10 21.77 8.84
C ALA A 291 -7.67 22.11 9.25
N ALA A 292 -6.83 22.54 8.30
CA ALA A 292 -5.47 23.00 8.58
C ALA A 292 -5.46 24.23 9.50
N GLY A 293 -6.35 25.20 9.26
CA GLY A 293 -6.52 26.38 10.10
C GLY A 293 -6.90 26.03 11.54
N VAL A 294 -7.83 25.08 11.72
CA VAL A 294 -8.19 24.57 13.06
C VAL A 294 -6.98 23.98 13.78
N GLN A 295 -6.09 23.26 13.07
CA GLN A 295 -4.87 22.73 13.72
C GLN A 295 -3.95 23.82 14.25
N VAL A 296 -3.79 24.91 13.50
CA VAL A 296 -2.99 26.06 13.94
C VAL A 296 -3.60 26.71 15.17
N LEU A 297 -4.93 26.87 15.20
CA LEU A 297 -5.63 27.41 16.37
C LEU A 297 -5.48 26.52 17.60
N LEU A 298 -5.55 25.20 17.44
CA LEU A 298 -5.35 24.25 18.54
C LEU A 298 -3.92 24.29 19.09
N TRP A 299 -2.91 24.48 18.23
CA TRP A 299 -1.54 24.74 18.67
C TRP A 299 -1.44 26.01 19.50
N ALA A 300 -2.03 27.11 19.03
CA ALA A 300 -2.05 28.37 19.77
C ALA A 300 -2.74 28.22 21.13
N ALA A 301 -3.85 27.47 21.19
CA ALA A 301 -4.56 27.18 22.44
C ALA A 301 -3.69 26.39 23.43
N VAL A 302 -3.01 25.32 22.97
CA VAL A 302 -2.11 24.53 23.81
C VAL A 302 -0.94 25.37 24.32
N LEU A 303 -0.32 26.17 23.45
CA LEU A 303 0.77 27.06 23.86
C LEU A 303 0.28 28.09 24.89
N GLY A 304 -0.90 28.68 24.68
CA GLY A 304 -1.54 29.60 25.62
C GLY A 304 -1.70 28.96 27.00
N ILE A 305 -2.34 27.79 27.08
CA ILE A 305 -2.57 27.03 28.33
C ILE A 305 -1.25 26.76 29.06
N LEU A 306 -0.18 26.41 28.34
CA LEU A 306 1.11 26.07 28.94
C LEU A 306 1.96 27.28 29.34
N THR A 307 1.65 28.46 28.82
CA THR A 307 2.35 29.72 29.17
C THR A 307 1.72 30.47 30.32
N VAL A 308 0.47 30.16 30.68
CA VAL A 308 -0.19 30.75 31.84
C VAL A 308 0.49 30.20 33.10
N PRO A 309 1.01 31.07 33.99
CA PRO A 309 1.72 30.68 35.21
C PRO A 309 0.85 29.98 36.25
#